data_AF-A0A948TW34-F1
#
_entry.id   AF-A0A948TW34-F1
#
_cell.length_a   1.000
_cell.length_b   1.000
_cell.length_c   1.000
_cell.angle_alpha   90.00
_cell.angle_beta   90.00
_cell.angle_gamma   90.00
#
_symmetry.space_group_name_H-M   'P 1'
#
loop_
_entity.id
_entity.type
_entity.pdbx_description
1 polymer ?
#
loop_
_entity_poly.entity_id
_entity_poly.type
_entity_poly.pdbx_seq_one_letter_code
_entity_poly.pdbx_strand_id
1 'polypeptide(L)'
;MSTDKGCASIQTQSSRLFGLPSLVSEKARVLVLGRFPSITSLARQQYYAHPQNQFWRILQAIFGSSPREISAISYEERSDWLLEQGLGVWDVYASCARKGRSVPLVIIVPS
;
A
#
# COMPACT_ATOMS: atom_id res chain seq x y z
N MET A 1 31.13 43.69 -22.53
CA MET A 1 30.00 43.16 -23.33
C MET A 1 30.00 41.65 -23.24
N SER A 2 28.92 41.09 -22.70
CA SER A 2 28.39 39.73 -22.91
C SER A 2 29.26 38.50 -22.61
N THR A 3 28.80 37.47 -21.90
CA THR A 3 27.60 37.27 -21.08
C THR A 3 27.88 36.00 -20.28
N ASP A 4 27.57 36.05 -18.99
CA ASP A 4 27.61 34.93 -18.06
C ASP A 4 26.66 33.81 -18.55
N LYS A 5 27.20 32.62 -18.86
CA LYS A 5 26.37 31.48 -19.26
C LYS A 5 25.81 30.82 -18.01
N GLY A 6 24.54 31.14 -17.75
CA GLY A 6 23.76 30.66 -16.62
C GLY A 6 23.88 29.17 -16.38
N CYS A 7 24.26 28.84 -15.15
CA CYS A 7 24.07 27.54 -14.55
C CYS A 7 22.57 27.21 -14.56
N ALA A 8 22.14 26.36 -15.48
CA ALA A 8 20.77 25.86 -15.52
C ALA A 8 20.49 25.05 -14.24
N SER A 9 19.78 25.66 -13.31
CA SER A 9 19.24 25.04 -12.11
C SER A 9 18.36 23.85 -12.49
N ILE A 10 18.81 22.64 -12.17
CA ILE A 10 18.00 21.41 -12.24
C ILE A 10 16.88 21.54 -11.20
N GLN A 11 15.73 22.04 -11.61
CA GLN A 11 14.52 22.02 -10.78
C GLN A 11 14.02 20.57 -10.74
N THR A 12 14.39 19.87 -9.66
CA THR A 12 13.84 18.54 -9.36
C THR A 12 12.40 18.75 -8.91
N GLN A 13 11.45 18.65 -9.84
CA GLN A 13 10.03 18.74 -9.53
C GLN A 13 9.65 17.55 -8.64
N SER A 14 9.63 17.78 -7.33
CA SER A 14 9.24 16.77 -6.34
C SER A 14 7.73 16.61 -6.38
N SER A 15 7.22 15.75 -7.27
CA SER A 15 5.83 15.30 -7.21
C SER A 15 5.62 14.55 -5.89
N ARG A 16 4.86 15.14 -4.98
CA ARG A 16 4.46 14.50 -3.73
C ARG A 16 3.50 13.36 -4.09
N LEU A 17 3.83 12.14 -3.72
CA LEU A 17 2.93 11.00 -3.85
C LEU A 17 2.13 10.86 -2.56
N PHE A 18 0.83 10.60 -2.69
CA PHE A 18 -0.07 10.29 -1.59
C PHE A 18 -0.29 8.78 -1.49
N GLY A 19 -0.45 8.28 -0.27
CA GLY A 19 -0.74 6.87 -0.01
C GLY A 19 -2.17 6.47 -0.42
N LEU A 20 -2.52 5.22 -0.15
CA LEU A 20 -3.89 4.74 -0.34
C LEU A 20 -4.77 5.09 0.87
N PRO A 21 -6.10 5.23 0.69
CA PRO A 21 -7.02 5.36 1.82
C PRO A 21 -6.91 4.13 2.72
N SER A 22 -7.11 4.28 4.03
CA SER A 22 -7.11 3.16 4.97
C SER A 22 -8.23 2.17 4.63
N LEU A 23 -7.90 0.88 4.56
CA LEU A 23 -8.87 -0.20 4.46
C LEU A 23 -9.07 -0.81 5.86
N VAL A 24 -9.97 -0.23 6.64
CA VAL A 24 -10.20 -0.63 8.04
C VAL A 24 -11.70 -0.65 8.36
N SER A 25 -12.08 -1.46 9.35
CA SER A 25 -13.44 -1.59 9.87
C SER A 25 -13.39 -1.49 11.40
N GLU A 26 -14.48 -1.05 12.03
CA GLU A 26 -14.62 -1.04 13.49
C GLU A 26 -14.48 -2.45 14.11
N LYS A 27 -14.72 -3.49 13.31
CA LYS A 27 -14.56 -4.90 13.71
C LYS A 27 -13.12 -5.41 13.54
N ALA A 28 -12.20 -4.58 13.06
CA ALA A 28 -10.81 -5.00 12.84
C ALA A 28 -10.13 -5.34 14.17
N ARG A 29 -9.69 -6.59 14.29
CA ARG A 29 -8.93 -7.14 15.42
C ARG A 29 -7.43 -7.15 15.16
N VAL A 30 -7.03 -7.03 13.90
CA VAL A 30 -5.63 -6.96 13.46
C VAL A 30 -5.50 -5.87 12.40
N LEU A 31 -4.49 -5.03 12.53
CA LEU A 31 -4.13 -4.00 11.55
C LEU A 31 -2.74 -4.27 10.99
N VAL A 32 -2.65 -4.47 9.68
CA VAL A 32 -1.38 -4.57 8.95
C VAL A 32 -0.98 -3.17 8.48
N LEU A 33 0.13 -2.66 9.03
CA LEU A 33 0.68 -1.37 8.63
C LEU A 33 1.79 -1.53 7.59
N GLY A 34 1.42 -1.27 6.35
CA GLY A 34 2.28 -1.18 5.19
C GLY A 34 3.23 0.01 5.21
N ARG A 35 4.31 -0.14 4.43
CA ARG A 35 5.09 1.02 3.96
C ARG A 35 4.31 1.76 2.88
N PHE A 36 4.89 2.84 2.36
CA PHE A 36 4.34 3.54 1.21
C PHE A 36 4.04 2.59 0.02
N PRO A 37 2.86 2.70 -0.62
CA PRO A 37 2.45 1.81 -1.70
C PRO A 37 3.42 1.79 -2.88
N SER A 38 3.54 0.63 -3.52
CA SER A 38 4.29 0.51 -4.77
C SER A 38 3.60 1.31 -5.89
N ILE A 39 4.35 1.67 -6.94
CA ILE A 39 3.79 2.34 -8.13
C ILE A 39 2.59 1.57 -8.70
N THR A 40 2.67 0.23 -8.74
CA THR A 40 1.55 -0.62 -9.18
C THR A 40 0.32 -0.50 -8.28
N SER A 41 0.54 -0.42 -6.97
CA SER A 41 -0.54 -0.26 -5.98
C SER A 41 -1.20 1.11 -6.09
N LEU A 42 -0.41 2.16 -6.28
CA LEU A 42 -0.92 3.52 -6.54
C LEU A 42 -1.66 3.61 -7.88
N ALA A 43 -1.09 3.05 -8.95
CA ALA A 43 -1.70 3.10 -10.28
C ALA A 43 -3.05 2.39 -10.32
N ARG A 44 -3.20 1.31 -9.54
CA ARG A 44 -4.45 0.54 -9.45
C ARG A 44 -5.39 1.00 -8.35
N GLN A 45 -4.93 1.88 -7.45
CA GLN A 45 -5.64 2.23 -6.21
C GLN A 45 -5.97 1.00 -5.35
N GLN A 46 -5.01 0.07 -5.24
CA GLN A 46 -5.21 -1.24 -4.60
C GLN A 46 -4.02 -1.61 -3.72
N TYR A 47 -4.27 -2.05 -2.49
CA TYR A 47 -3.21 -2.56 -1.62
C TYR A 47 -2.60 -3.84 -2.19
N TYR A 48 -1.26 -3.88 -2.20
CA TYR A 48 -0.46 -5.05 -2.61
C TYR A 48 -0.78 -5.57 -4.02
N ALA A 49 -1.09 -4.68 -4.96
CA ALA A 49 -1.60 -5.02 -6.30
C ALA A 49 -0.58 -5.68 -7.26
N HIS A 50 0.69 -5.74 -6.88
CA HIS A 50 1.74 -6.33 -7.72
C HIS A 50 1.61 -7.87 -7.76
N PRO A 51 1.63 -8.54 -8.92
CA PRO A 51 1.37 -9.99 -9.02
C PRO A 51 2.31 -10.89 -8.21
N GLN A 52 3.57 -10.44 -8.04
CA GLN A 52 4.58 -11.12 -7.24
C GLN A 52 4.45 -10.86 -5.73
N ASN A 53 3.56 -9.94 -5.31
CA ASN A 53 3.31 -9.71 -3.90
C ASN A 53 2.56 -10.92 -3.31
N GLN A 54 3.03 -11.40 -2.16
CA GLN A 54 2.49 -12.61 -1.51
C GLN A 54 1.44 -12.33 -0.44
N PHE A 55 1.15 -11.07 -0.13
CA PHE A 55 0.24 -10.68 0.94
C PHE A 55 -1.11 -11.43 0.86
N TRP A 56 -1.80 -11.32 -0.27
CA TRP A 56 -3.11 -11.96 -0.45
C TRP A 56 -3.04 -13.50 -0.39
N ARG A 57 -1.98 -14.11 -0.93
CA ARG A 57 -1.78 -15.57 -0.88
C ARG A 57 -1.52 -16.06 0.55
N ILE A 58 -0.73 -15.31 1.32
CA ILE A 58 -0.44 -15.62 2.72
C ILE A 58 -1.73 -15.53 3.55
N LEU A 59 -2.53 -14.49 3.37
CA LEU A 59 -3.79 -14.35 4.11
C LEU A 59 -4.78 -15.47 3.78
N GLN A 60 -4.87 -15.86 2.51
CA GLN A 60 -5.68 -17.00 2.10
C GLN A 60 -5.20 -18.30 2.77
N ALA A 61 -3.89 -18.49 2.92
CA ALA A 61 -3.34 -19.65 3.63
C ALA A 61 -3.63 -19.62 5.14
N ILE A 62 -3.68 -18.44 5.76
CA ILE A 62 -3.92 -18.26 7.21
C ILE A 62 -5.39 -18.42 7.57
N PHE A 63 -6.29 -17.73 6.87
CA PHE A 63 -7.73 -17.75 7.17
C PHE A 63 -8.47 -18.94 6.54
N GLY A 64 -7.76 -19.76 5.76
CA GLY A 64 -8.32 -20.86 5.01
C GLY A 64 -8.84 -20.42 3.64
N SER A 65 -9.04 -21.41 2.76
CA SER A 65 -9.54 -21.18 1.41
C SER A 65 -10.92 -20.52 1.47
N SER A 66 -11.00 -19.23 1.15
CA SER A 66 -12.23 -18.70 0.56
C SER A 66 -12.67 -19.67 -0.54
N PRO A 67 -13.97 -19.96 -0.71
CA PRO A 67 -14.46 -20.84 -1.77
C PRO A 67 -14.01 -20.41 -3.18
N ARG A 68 -13.52 -19.17 -3.32
CA ARG A 68 -12.97 -18.59 -4.54
C ARG A 68 -11.50 -18.28 -4.35
N GLU A 69 -10.69 -18.55 -5.37
CA GLU A 69 -9.28 -18.17 -5.37
C GLU A 69 -9.18 -16.64 -5.19
N ILE A 70 -8.44 -16.16 -4.18
CA ILE A 70 -8.41 -14.73 -3.84
C ILE A 70 -7.87 -13.86 -4.99
N SER A 71 -7.08 -14.46 -5.89
CA SER A 71 -6.57 -13.87 -7.12
C SER A 71 -7.65 -13.69 -8.20
N ALA A 72 -8.71 -14.50 -8.17
CA ALA A 72 -9.77 -14.56 -9.18
C ALA A 72 -10.97 -13.65 -8.88
N ILE A 73 -11.06 -13.12 -7.67
CA ILE A 73 -12.11 -12.16 -7.26
C ILE A 73 -11.62 -10.71 -7.41
N SER A 74 -12.56 -9.77 -7.54
CA SER A 74 -12.28 -8.33 -7.63
C SER A 74 -11.56 -7.81 -6.37
N TYR A 75 -10.96 -6.61 -6.45
CA TYR A 75 -10.28 -6.05 -5.29
C TYR A 75 -11.26 -5.67 -4.17
N GLU A 76 -12.45 -5.24 -4.55
CA GLU A 76 -13.56 -4.90 -3.68
C GLU A 76 -13.98 -6.15 -2.88
N GLU A 77 -14.25 -7.27 -3.56
CA GLU A 77 -14.58 -8.54 -2.90
C GLU A 77 -13.48 -9.04 -1.96
N ARG A 78 -12.20 -8.87 -2.34
CA ARG A 78 -11.07 -9.21 -1.45
C ARG A 78 -11.02 -8.33 -0.23
N SER A 79 -11.31 -7.05 -0.40
CA SER A 79 -11.29 -6.05 0.66
C SER A 79 -12.39 -6.33 1.67
N ASP A 80 -13.59 -6.64 1.21
CA ASP A 80 -14.71 -7.02 2.07
C ASP A 80 -14.42 -8.31 2.82
N TRP A 81 -13.95 -9.36 2.12
CA TRP A 81 -13.54 -10.61 2.75
C TRP A 81 -12.47 -10.38 3.83
N LEU A 82 -11.50 -9.50 3.58
CA LEU A 82 -10.45 -9.18 4.54
C LEU A 82 -11.00 -8.55 5.82
N LEU A 83 -11.91 -7.58 5.67
CA LEU A 83 -12.57 -6.91 6.78
C LEU A 83 -13.48 -7.86 7.56
N GLU A 84 -14.13 -8.82 6.90
CA GLU A 84 -14.90 -9.90 7.56
C GLU A 84 -14.03 -10.80 8.43
N GLN A 85 -12.78 -11.06 8.03
CA GLN A 85 -11.80 -11.75 8.88
C GLN A 85 -11.29 -10.90 10.06
N GLY A 86 -11.76 -9.64 10.18
CA GLY A 86 -11.31 -8.70 11.18
C GLY A 86 -9.89 -8.20 10.93
N LEU A 87 -9.42 -8.19 9.68
CA LEU A 87 -8.11 -7.66 9.31
C LEU A 87 -8.26 -6.34 8.54
N GLY A 88 -7.58 -5.30 9.00
CA GLY A 88 -7.44 -4.03 8.30
C GLY A 88 -6.05 -3.85 7.69
N VAL A 89 -5.94 -2.99 6.68
CA VAL A 89 -4.69 -2.59 6.03
C VAL A 89 -4.62 -1.08 5.93
N TRP A 90 -3.47 -0.52 6.28
CA TRP A 90 -3.18 0.89 6.06
C TRP A 90 -1.68 1.12 5.86
N ASP A 91 -1.29 2.30 5.39
CA ASP A 91 0.12 2.70 5.26
C ASP A 91 0.51 3.71 6.33
N VAL A 92 1.71 3.56 6.89
CA VAL A 92 2.25 4.49 7.90
C VAL A 92 2.53 5.88 7.30
N TYR A 93 2.87 5.94 6.00
CA TYR A 93 3.24 7.20 5.35
C TYR A 93 2.08 7.74 4.52
N ALA A 94 1.47 8.82 5.00
CA ALA A 94 0.43 9.53 4.26
C ALA A 94 0.96 10.18 2.96
N SER A 95 2.23 10.60 2.94
CA SER A 95 2.90 11.10 1.74
C SER A 95 4.41 10.88 1.78
N CYS A 96 5.04 10.71 0.62
CA CYS A 96 6.48 10.55 0.51
C CYS A 96 7.06 11.46 -0.58
N ALA A 97 8.10 12.24 -0.24
CA ALA A 97 8.99 12.84 -1.21
C ALA A 97 10.12 11.83 -1.47
N ARG A 98 10.35 11.45 -2.72
CA ARG A 98 11.18 10.29 -3.07
C ARG A 98 12.67 10.50 -2.70
N LYS A 99 13.04 10.16 -1.46
CA LYS A 99 14.40 9.80 -1.02
C LYS A 99 14.29 8.53 -0.18
N GLY A 100 14.49 7.39 -0.85
CA GLY A 100 14.19 6.07 -0.31
C GLY A 100 15.00 5.73 0.94
N ARG A 101 14.31 5.25 1.98
CA ARG A 101 14.80 4.28 2.96
C ARG A 101 13.67 3.31 3.30
N SER A 102 14.03 2.06 3.55
CA SER A 102 13.11 0.97 3.86
C SER A 102 12.90 0.87 5.38
N VAL A 103 11.65 0.81 5.84
CA VAL A 103 11.28 0.51 7.24
C VAL A 103 10.52 -0.83 7.32
N PRO A 104 10.55 -1.56 8.44
CA PRO A 104 9.84 -2.84 8.57
C PRO A 104 8.31 -2.68 8.60
N LEU A 105 7.60 -3.73 8.19
CA LEU A 105 6.14 -3.88 8.35
C LEU A 105 5.82 -4.01 9.84
N VAL A 106 4.85 -3.26 10.36
CA VAL A 106 4.38 -3.36 11.75
C VAL A 106 2.99 -3.99 11.75
N ILE A 107 2.79 -5.03 12.57
CA ILE A 107 1.47 -5.63 12.81
C ILE A 107 0.99 -5.12 14.17
N ILE A 108 -0.13 -4.40 14.20
CA ILE A 108 -0.76 -3.95 15.44
C ILE A 108 -1.96 -4.85 15.71
N VAL A 109 -2.00 -5.48 16.89
CA VAL A 109 -3.15 -6.21 17.40
C VAL A 109 -3.78 -5.35 18.50
N PRO A 110 -4.91 -4.66 18.27
CA PRO A 110 -5.64 -4.00 19.35
C PRO A 110 -6.00 -5.00 20.47
N SER A 111 -5.80 -4.58 21.72
CA SER A 111 -6.19 -5.31 22.93
C SER A 111 -7.70 -5.33 23.12
#